data_AF-A0AB40CRQ1-F1
#
_entry.id   AF-A0AB40CRQ1-F1
#
_cell.length_a   1.000
_cell.length_b   1.000
_cell.length_c   1.000
_cell.angle_alpha   90.00
_cell.angle_beta   90.00
_cell.angle_gamma   90.00
#
_symmetry.space_group_name_H-M   'P 1'
#
loop_
_entity.id
_entity.type
_entity.pdbx_description
1 polymer ?
#
loop_
_entity_poly.entity_id
_entity_poly.type
_entity_poly.pdbx_seq_one_letter_code
_entity_poly.pdbx_strand_id
1 'polypeptide(L)'
;MSSVLASATELLASHCIEIAEQAGAEHDLVASAVRSAVDVRTPGDLMTLTAAAATALRGAATLKMRVQREARSNAAVIPYEKSQLSSPDIWCKEGDLLKRTGNGTLRWKRASVYINKKSQVIVKLKSKHLGGALSKKKKTVVYAVYDEVPARLAPVKRTAEDGCSFALKTAQGLLIFECENQICKQKWVEGVQNLLQQVYEISRGTEQVEKSFEFLNLGERDLMYG
;
A
#
# COMPACT_ATOMS: atom_id res chain seq x y z
N MET A 1 -33.61 -8.54 24.15
CA MET A 1 -32.62 -8.48 23.05
C MET A 1 -31.70 -7.25 23.12
N SER A 2 -31.81 -6.37 24.12
CA SER A 2 -30.99 -5.16 24.25
C SER A 2 -29.61 -5.37 24.90
N SER A 3 -29.44 -6.35 25.79
CA SER A 3 -28.18 -6.56 26.53
C SER A 3 -27.02 -7.06 25.66
N VAL A 4 -27.31 -7.95 24.71
CA VAL A 4 -26.30 -8.49 23.78
C VAL A 4 -25.78 -7.40 22.85
N LEU A 5 -26.68 -6.54 22.35
CA LEU A 5 -26.31 -5.42 21.50
C LEU A 5 -25.44 -4.41 22.26
N ALA A 6 -25.83 -4.07 23.49
CA ALA A 6 -25.07 -3.16 24.35
C ALA A 6 -23.65 -3.68 24.62
N SER A 7 -23.51 -4.97 24.97
CA SER A 7 -22.21 -5.58 25.23
C SER A 7 -21.33 -5.64 23.96
N ALA A 8 -21.91 -5.93 22.80
CA ALA A 8 -21.18 -5.89 21.53
C ALA A 8 -20.70 -4.48 21.19
N THR A 9 -21.52 -3.45 21.40
CA THR A 9 -21.11 -2.05 21.17
C THR A 9 -20.04 -1.59 22.14
N GLU A 10 -20.08 -2.03 23.39
CA GLU A 10 -19.07 -1.71 24.40
C GLU A 10 -17.71 -2.33 24.03
N LEU A 11 -17.69 -3.59 23.60
CA LEU A 11 -16.47 -4.24 23.11
C LEU A 11 -15.89 -3.52 21.89
N LEU A 12 -16.73 -3.12 20.93
CA LEU A 12 -16.29 -2.34 19.77
C LEU A 12 -15.71 -0.99 20.18
N ALA A 13 -16.37 -0.29 21.10
CA ALA A 13 -15.89 0.99 21.61
C ALA A 13 -14.53 0.85 22.33
N SER A 14 -14.39 -0.16 23.19
CA SER A 14 -13.11 -0.48 23.87
C SER A 14 -12.01 -0.75 22.86
N HIS A 15 -12.29 -1.56 21.84
CA HIS A 15 -11.30 -1.89 20.82
C HIS A 15 -10.88 -0.68 19.99
N CYS A 16 -11.82 0.23 19.66
CA CYS A 16 -11.50 1.47 18.98
C CYS A 16 -10.61 2.40 19.81
N ILE A 17 -10.82 2.45 21.14
CA ILE A 17 -9.98 3.22 22.07
C ILE A 17 -8.55 2.67 22.07
N GLU A 18 -8.38 1.36 22.22
CA GLU A 18 -7.07 0.71 22.20
C GLU A 18 -6.31 0.99 20.89
N ILE A 19 -6.98 0.90 19.74
CA ILE A 19 -6.37 1.20 18.43
C ILE A 19 -5.94 2.67 18.35
N ALA A 20 -6.76 3.60 18.87
CA ALA A 20 -6.44 5.02 18.85
C ALA A 20 -5.18 5.32 19.68
N GLU A 21 -5.07 4.74 20.86
CA GLU A 21 -3.89 4.88 21.74
C GLU A 21 -2.64 4.24 21.14
N GLN A 22 -2.76 3.04 20.54
CA GLN A 22 -1.66 2.39 19.82
C GLN A 22 -1.20 3.20 18.60
N ALA A 23 -2.11 3.97 17.99
CA ALA A 23 -1.79 4.93 16.94
C ALA A 23 -1.16 6.24 17.46
N GLY A 24 -1.00 6.38 18.79
CA GLY A 24 -0.35 7.50 19.46
C GLY A 24 -1.30 8.58 19.96
N ALA A 25 -2.61 8.33 20.03
CA ALA A 25 -3.54 9.27 20.65
C ALA A 25 -3.35 9.32 22.17
N GLU A 26 -3.39 10.52 22.74
CA GLU A 26 -3.33 10.70 24.19
C GLU A 26 -4.64 10.26 24.85
N HIS A 27 -4.53 9.51 25.94
CA HIS A 27 -5.68 8.95 26.67
C HIS A 27 -6.73 10.01 27.03
N ASP A 28 -6.29 11.19 27.50
CA ASP A 28 -7.18 12.29 27.89
C ASP A 28 -7.98 12.86 26.70
N LEU A 29 -7.37 12.90 25.51
CA LEU A 29 -8.04 13.34 24.28
C LEU A 29 -9.06 12.31 23.82
N VAL A 30 -8.73 11.02 23.90
CA VAL A 30 -9.66 9.92 23.58
C VAL A 30 -10.85 9.94 24.53
N ALA A 31 -10.61 10.06 25.83
CA ALA A 31 -11.66 10.14 26.85
C ALA A 31 -12.58 11.36 26.63
N SER A 32 -12.02 12.52 26.26
CA SER A 32 -12.79 13.72 25.92
C SER A 32 -13.68 13.51 24.69
N ALA A 33 -13.16 12.89 23.63
CA ALA A 33 -13.92 12.59 22.42
C ALA A 33 -15.09 11.62 22.68
N VAL A 34 -14.87 10.58 23.50
CA VAL A 34 -15.93 9.64 23.91
C VAL A 34 -17.02 10.36 24.70
N ARG A 35 -16.66 11.20 25.69
CA ARG A 35 -17.65 11.98 26.45
C ARG A 35 -18.48 12.90 25.54
N SER A 36 -17.84 13.54 24.57
CA SER A 36 -18.54 14.38 23.59
C SER A 36 -19.49 13.58 22.69
N ALA A 37 -19.14 12.34 22.35
CA ALA A 37 -20.00 11.48 21.54
C ALA A 37 -21.21 10.94 22.34
N VAL A 38 -21.02 10.65 23.63
CA VAL A 38 -22.08 10.16 24.52
C VAL A 38 -23.09 11.26 24.88
N ASP A 39 -22.69 12.54 24.87
CA ASP A 39 -23.59 13.67 25.19
C ASP A 39 -24.39 14.21 23.99
N VAL A 40 -24.38 13.51 22.85
CA VAL A 40 -25.20 13.86 21.68
C VAL A 40 -26.69 13.67 22.01
N ARG A 41 -27.47 14.76 22.00
CA ARG A 41 -28.90 14.73 22.33
C ARG A 41 -29.80 15.19 21.20
N THR A 42 -29.25 15.93 20.24
CA THR A 42 -30.01 16.51 19.14
C THR A 42 -29.47 16.09 17.77
N PRO A 43 -30.31 16.12 16.72
CA PRO A 43 -29.84 15.91 15.35
C PRO A 43 -28.75 16.92 14.91
N GLY A 44 -28.76 18.13 15.47
CA GLY A 44 -27.73 19.15 15.22
C GLY A 44 -26.36 18.76 15.80
N ASP A 45 -26.35 18.14 16.98
CA ASP A 45 -25.12 17.61 17.60
C ASP A 45 -24.54 16.48 16.75
N LEU A 46 -25.40 15.57 16.26
CA LEU A 46 -25.00 14.48 15.38
C LEU A 46 -24.39 15.01 14.07
N MET A 47 -25.00 16.02 13.45
CA MET A 47 -24.48 16.67 12.25
C MET A 47 -23.11 17.32 12.52
N THR A 48 -22.96 17.98 13.67
CA THR A 48 -21.71 18.62 14.09
C THR A 48 -20.60 17.59 14.32
N LEU A 49 -20.89 16.51 15.05
CA LEU A 49 -19.97 15.40 15.28
C LEU A 49 -19.51 14.77 13.95
N THR A 50 -20.46 14.55 13.03
CA THR A 50 -20.17 13.98 11.71
C THR A 50 -19.31 14.92 10.85
N ALA A 51 -19.59 16.22 10.87
CA ALA A 51 -18.79 17.22 10.16
C ALA A 51 -17.37 17.34 10.74
N ALA A 52 -17.23 17.28 12.07
CA ALA A 52 -15.94 17.24 12.75
C ALA A 52 -15.14 16.00 12.36
N ALA A 53 -15.75 14.81 12.39
CA ALA A 53 -15.13 13.56 11.98
C ALA A 53 -14.66 13.60 10.51
N ALA A 54 -15.51 14.05 9.59
CA ALA A 54 -15.15 14.19 8.18
C ALA A 54 -13.97 15.15 7.96
N THR A 55 -13.92 16.24 8.74
CA THR A 55 -12.82 17.21 8.67
C THR A 55 -11.53 16.64 9.25
N ALA A 56 -11.59 15.93 10.37
CA ALA A 56 -10.44 15.24 10.96
C ALA A 56 -9.87 14.20 9.99
N LEU A 57 -10.71 13.40 9.33
CA LEU A 57 -10.28 12.41 8.33
C LEU A 57 -9.57 13.07 7.13
N ARG A 58 -10.10 14.18 6.61
CA ARG A 58 -9.43 14.98 5.57
C ARG A 58 -8.11 15.58 6.05
N GLY A 59 -8.07 16.06 7.29
CA GLY A 59 -6.87 16.55 7.94
C GLY A 59 -5.79 15.48 8.05
N ALA A 60 -6.15 14.29 8.54
CA ALA A 60 -5.26 13.14 8.64
C ALA A 60 -4.71 12.70 7.27
N ALA A 61 -5.56 12.62 6.25
CA ALA A 61 -5.13 12.33 4.88
C ALA A 61 -4.14 13.39 4.35
N THR A 62 -4.40 14.67 4.65
CA THR A 62 -3.52 15.78 4.26
C THR A 62 -2.17 15.72 5.00
N LEU A 63 -2.18 15.46 6.30
CA LEU A 63 -0.96 15.28 7.09
C LEU A 63 -0.13 14.10 6.59
N LYS A 64 -0.77 12.97 6.27
CA LYS A 64 -0.10 11.81 5.65
C LYS A 64 0.59 12.19 4.33
N MET A 65 -0.07 12.98 3.48
CA MET A 65 0.54 13.50 2.25
C MET A 65 1.69 14.49 2.52
N ARG A 66 1.63 15.28 3.60
CA ARG A 66 2.69 16.22 3.99
C ARG A 66 3.91 15.50 4.55
N VAL A 67 3.74 14.53 5.44
CA VAL A 67 4.85 13.69 5.93
C VAL A 67 5.53 12.98 4.75
N GLN A 68 4.75 12.50 3.77
CA GLN A 68 5.30 11.97 2.51
C GLN A 68 6.05 13.03 1.67
N ARG A 69 5.71 14.31 1.79
CA ARG A 69 6.38 15.41 1.09
C ARG A 69 7.62 15.91 1.84
N GLU A 70 7.59 15.99 3.15
CA GLU A 70 8.75 16.37 3.98
C GLU A 70 9.85 15.32 3.91
N ALA A 71 9.51 14.03 3.87
CA ALA A 71 10.46 12.96 3.55
C ALA A 71 11.09 13.09 2.15
N ARG A 72 10.52 13.91 1.25
CA ARG A 72 11.07 14.25 -0.08
C ARG A 72 11.87 15.57 -0.07
N SER A 73 11.88 16.33 1.02
CA SER A 73 12.44 17.69 1.10
C SER A 73 13.52 17.82 2.18
N ASN A 74 14.55 16.96 2.11
CA ASN A 74 15.83 17.28 2.77
C ASN A 74 16.67 18.14 1.82
N ALA A 75 16.40 19.44 1.83
CA ALA A 75 17.30 20.45 1.30
C ALA A 75 18.46 20.69 2.29
N ALA A 76 19.37 19.72 2.42
CA ALA A 76 20.72 20.00 2.85
C ALA A 76 21.55 20.26 1.58
N VAL A 77 22.09 21.48 1.49
CA VAL A 77 23.04 21.88 0.45
C VAL A 77 24.26 20.95 0.54
N ILE A 78 24.38 20.00 -0.39
CA ILE A 78 25.64 19.31 -0.69
C ILE A 78 25.84 19.38 -2.21
N PRO A 79 26.97 19.91 -2.70
CA PRO A 79 27.30 19.90 -4.11
C PRO A 79 27.74 18.49 -4.53
N TYR A 80 27.12 17.99 -5.59
CA TYR A 80 27.59 16.86 -6.42
C TYR A 80 27.85 15.52 -5.70
N GLU A 81 26.83 14.66 -5.70
CA GLU A 81 26.98 13.31 -6.26
C GLU A 81 25.60 12.75 -6.64
N LYS A 82 25.53 12.15 -7.84
CA LYS A 82 24.32 11.59 -8.44
C LYS A 82 23.99 10.23 -7.78
N SER A 83 23.39 10.22 -6.60
CA SER A 83 22.81 9.00 -6.06
C SER A 83 21.76 9.29 -4.99
N GLN A 84 20.67 8.51 -5.00
CA GLN A 84 19.67 8.41 -3.94
C GLN A 84 18.64 9.55 -3.85
N LEU A 85 17.77 9.67 -4.85
CA LEU A 85 16.37 9.97 -4.53
C LEU A 85 15.64 8.65 -4.26
N SER A 86 15.76 8.20 -3.01
CA SER A 86 14.74 7.38 -2.39
C SER A 86 13.43 8.15 -2.47
N SER A 87 12.45 7.62 -3.20
CA SER A 87 11.06 7.98 -2.93
C SER A 87 10.59 7.01 -1.85
N PRO A 88 10.39 7.43 -0.59
CA PRO A 88 9.67 6.63 0.38
C PRO A 88 8.18 6.91 0.15
N ASP A 89 7.68 6.61 -1.05
CA ASP A 89 6.27 6.27 -1.10
C ASP A 89 6.17 4.97 -0.31
N ILE A 90 5.33 4.97 0.72
CA ILE A 90 4.88 3.75 1.42
C ILE A 90 4.40 2.69 0.40
N TRP A 91 4.10 3.13 -0.83
CA TRP A 91 3.70 2.38 -1.99
C TRP A 91 4.77 2.19 -3.08
N CYS A 92 6.07 2.40 -2.82
CA CYS A 92 7.11 2.25 -3.84
C CYS A 92 8.37 1.55 -3.31
N LYS A 93 8.83 0.53 -4.04
CA LYS A 93 10.14 -0.11 -3.86
C LYS A 93 11.00 0.13 -5.10
N GLU A 94 12.14 0.81 -4.95
CA GLU A 94 13.06 1.09 -6.06
C GLU A 94 14.49 0.66 -5.76
N GLY A 95 15.22 0.23 -6.79
CA GLY A 95 16.64 -0.11 -6.71
C GLY A 95 17.15 -0.69 -8.03
N ASP A 96 18.44 -1.06 -8.06
CA ASP A 96 19.01 -1.78 -9.19
C ASP A 96 18.89 -3.29 -8.94
N LEU A 97 18.46 -4.04 -9.96
CA LEU A 97 18.32 -5.49 -9.91
C LEU A 97 18.89 -6.14 -11.18
N LEU A 98 19.46 -7.33 -11.02
CA LEU A 98 19.87 -8.17 -12.14
C LEU A 98 18.67 -8.95 -12.67
N LYS A 99 18.13 -8.54 -13.81
CA LYS A 99 17.04 -9.29 -14.45
C LYS A 99 17.62 -10.44 -15.28
N ARG A 100 17.15 -11.67 -15.06
CA ARG A 100 17.42 -12.81 -15.94
C ARG A 100 16.60 -12.68 -17.23
N THR A 101 17.27 -12.80 -18.36
CA THR A 101 16.67 -12.76 -19.69
C THR A 101 16.30 -14.17 -20.16
N GLY A 102 15.50 -14.29 -21.24
CA GLY A 102 15.02 -15.58 -21.73
C GLY A 102 16.13 -16.54 -22.19
N ASN A 103 17.31 -16.03 -22.55
CA ASN A 103 18.48 -16.84 -22.91
C ASN A 103 19.42 -17.13 -21.71
N GLY A 104 19.00 -16.80 -20.49
CA GLY A 104 19.79 -17.02 -19.27
C GLY A 104 20.73 -15.87 -18.88
N THR A 105 20.99 -14.88 -19.76
CA THR A 105 21.90 -13.78 -19.41
C THR A 105 21.30 -12.82 -18.38
N LEU A 106 22.12 -12.31 -17.47
CA LEU A 106 21.73 -11.31 -16.47
C LEU A 106 21.96 -9.90 -16.98
N ARG A 107 21.02 -9.00 -16.73
CA ARG A 107 21.15 -7.57 -17.08
C ARG A 107 20.67 -6.66 -15.97
N TRP A 108 21.52 -5.72 -15.56
CA TRP A 108 21.15 -4.66 -14.65
C TRP A 108 19.99 -3.82 -15.19
N LYS A 109 18.97 -3.63 -14.35
CA LYS A 109 17.84 -2.76 -14.58
C LYS A 109 17.61 -1.93 -13.31
N ARG A 110 17.33 -0.64 -13.49
CA ARG A 110 16.68 0.13 -12.42
C ARG A 110 15.22 -0.29 -12.40
N ALA A 111 14.79 -0.93 -11.32
CA ALA A 111 13.44 -1.40 -11.10
C ALA A 111 12.74 -0.49 -10.08
N SER A 112 11.49 -0.13 -10.36
CA SER A 112 10.59 0.55 -9.42
C SER A 112 9.27 -0.23 -9.39
N VAL A 113 8.83 -0.71 -8.24
CA VAL A 113 7.55 -1.39 -8.04
C VAL A 113 6.64 -0.47 -7.23
N TYR A 114 5.44 -0.18 -7.72
CA TYR A 114 4.55 0.79 -7.07
C TYR A 114 3.06 0.54 -7.33
N ILE A 115 2.16 1.08 -6.49
CA ILE A 115 0.71 1.06 -6.74
C ILE A 115 0.30 2.25 -7.63
N ASN A 116 -0.41 2.00 -8.73
CA ASN A 116 -0.89 3.05 -9.62
C ASN A 116 -2.27 3.60 -9.19
N LYS A 117 -2.77 4.63 -9.90
CA LYS A 117 -4.10 5.22 -9.66
C LYS A 117 -5.28 4.26 -9.86
N LYS A 118 -5.06 3.12 -10.52
CA LYS A 118 -6.06 2.06 -10.72
C LYS A 118 -5.95 0.97 -9.63
N SER A 119 -5.24 1.25 -8.53
CA SER A 119 -4.96 0.30 -7.46
C SER A 119 -4.31 -0.99 -7.96
N GLN A 120 -3.39 -0.89 -8.92
CA GLN A 120 -2.63 -2.04 -9.42
C GLN A 120 -1.16 -1.92 -9.04
N VAL A 121 -0.54 -3.03 -8.64
CA VAL A 121 0.91 -3.11 -8.46
C VAL A 121 1.59 -3.14 -9.83
N ILE A 122 2.44 -2.16 -10.10
CA ILE A 122 3.17 -1.98 -11.35
C ILE A 122 4.67 -2.12 -11.10
N VAL A 123 5.33 -3.01 -11.84
CA VAL A 123 6.80 -2.98 -11.96
C VAL A 123 7.20 -2.19 -13.20
N LYS A 124 8.10 -1.22 -13.00
CA LYS A 124 8.72 -0.39 -14.03
C LYS A 124 10.20 -0.71 -14.09
N LEU A 125 10.66 -1.15 -15.26
CA LEU A 125 12.07 -1.46 -15.52
C LEU A 125 12.65 -0.42 -16.47
N LYS A 126 13.75 0.22 -16.07
CA LYS A 126 14.50 1.17 -16.88
C LYS A 126 15.87 0.59 -17.22
N SER A 127 16.23 0.67 -18.49
CA SER A 127 17.57 0.30 -18.98
C SER A 127 18.28 1.56 -19.48
N LYS A 128 19.58 1.66 -19.26
CA LYS A 128 20.44 2.68 -19.89
C LYS A 128 20.94 2.14 -21.25
N HIS A 129 21.09 2.98 -22.27
CA HIS A 129 21.72 2.62 -23.56
C HIS A 129 22.53 3.81 -24.07
N LEU A 130 23.45 3.53 -25.00
CA LEU A 130 24.31 4.47 -25.74
C LEU A 130 24.72 5.69 -24.91
N GLY A 131 25.73 5.51 -24.06
CA GLY A 131 26.32 6.58 -23.25
C GLY A 131 25.41 7.15 -22.14
N GLY A 132 24.23 6.56 -21.90
CA GLY A 132 23.28 7.04 -20.89
C GLY A 132 22.33 8.14 -21.38
N ALA A 133 22.42 8.53 -22.64
CA ALA A 133 21.58 9.56 -23.25
C ALA A 133 20.12 9.10 -23.49
N LEU A 134 19.91 7.79 -23.69
CA LEU A 134 18.60 7.21 -23.98
C LEU A 134 18.22 6.14 -22.97
N SER A 135 16.95 6.13 -22.56
CA SER A 135 16.43 5.15 -21.60
C SER A 135 15.09 4.55 -22.01
N LYS A 136 15.10 3.24 -22.25
CA LYS A 136 13.96 2.38 -22.54
C LYS A 136 13.35 1.96 -21.22
N LYS A 137 12.06 2.25 -21.11
CA LYS A 137 11.24 1.96 -19.93
C LYS A 137 10.20 0.92 -20.34
N LYS A 138 10.03 -0.12 -19.54
CA LYS A 138 8.95 -1.11 -19.67
C LYS A 138 8.17 -1.14 -18.36
N LYS A 139 6.83 -1.10 -18.43
CA LYS A 139 5.94 -1.20 -17.27
C LYS A 139 5.02 -2.40 -17.44
N THR A 140 4.78 -3.15 -16.39
CA THR A 140 3.88 -4.30 -16.39
C THR A 140 3.18 -4.45 -15.04
N VAL A 141 1.95 -4.95 -15.05
CA VAL A 141 1.22 -5.29 -13.81
C VAL A 141 1.84 -6.54 -13.17
N VAL A 142 1.94 -6.53 -11.85
CA VAL A 142 2.41 -7.64 -11.02
C VAL A 142 1.22 -8.21 -10.27
N TYR A 143 1.07 -9.54 -10.32
CA TYR A 143 -0.02 -10.26 -9.65
C TYR A 143 0.46 -11.07 -8.43
N ALA A 144 1.73 -11.46 -8.41
CA ALA A 144 2.31 -12.24 -7.32
C ALA A 144 3.83 -12.06 -7.28
N VAL A 145 4.42 -12.41 -6.15
CA VAL A 145 5.86 -12.53 -5.94
C VAL A 145 6.17 -13.90 -5.35
N TYR A 146 7.27 -14.50 -5.82
CA TYR A 146 7.75 -15.80 -5.38
C TYR A 146 9.15 -15.64 -4.78
N ASP A 147 9.31 -16.02 -3.51
CA ASP A 147 10.61 -16.05 -2.81
C ASP A 147 11.55 -17.08 -3.44
N GLU A 148 11.00 -18.22 -3.84
CA GLU A 148 11.72 -19.23 -4.62
C GLU A 148 11.02 -19.43 -5.96
N VAL A 149 11.79 -19.29 -7.05
CA VAL A 149 11.27 -19.50 -8.41
C VAL A 149 11.04 -20.99 -8.62
N PRO A 150 9.81 -21.52 -8.78
CA PRO A 150 9.61 -22.96 -8.88
C PRO A 150 10.38 -23.55 -10.08
N ALA A 151 11.06 -24.68 -9.89
CA ALA A 151 11.91 -25.28 -10.93
C ALA A 151 11.17 -25.58 -12.24
N ARG A 152 9.84 -25.83 -12.16
CA ARG A 152 8.96 -26.04 -13.32
C ARG A 152 8.71 -24.78 -14.17
N LEU A 153 8.98 -23.59 -13.62
CA LEU A 153 8.69 -22.29 -14.25
C LEU A 153 9.96 -21.51 -14.63
N ALA A 154 11.14 -22.10 -14.41
CA ALA A 154 12.42 -21.50 -14.76
C ALA A 154 12.80 -21.83 -16.22
N PRO A 155 13.14 -20.85 -17.06
CA PRO A 155 13.51 -21.08 -18.48
C PRO A 155 14.83 -21.83 -18.71
N VAL A 156 15.71 -21.95 -17.69
CA VAL A 156 17.07 -22.51 -17.80
C VAL A 156 17.43 -23.26 -16.50
N LYS A 157 18.19 -24.36 -16.61
CA LYS A 157 18.72 -25.15 -15.47
C LYS A 157 19.51 -24.24 -14.51
N ARG A 158 19.18 -24.34 -13.22
CA ARG A 158 19.85 -23.64 -12.12
C ARG A 158 21.32 -24.08 -12.00
N THR A 159 22.21 -23.14 -11.70
CA THR A 159 23.52 -23.46 -11.10
C THR A 159 23.33 -23.57 -9.59
N ALA A 160 24.16 -24.38 -8.91
CA ALA A 160 24.01 -24.73 -7.50
C ALA A 160 24.13 -23.54 -6.50
N GLU A 161 24.36 -22.33 -7.01
CA GLU A 161 24.59 -21.09 -6.26
C GLU A 161 23.35 -20.14 -6.24
N ASP A 162 22.22 -20.55 -6.86
CA ASP A 162 21.00 -19.75 -7.12
C ASP A 162 20.10 -19.46 -5.88
N GLY A 163 20.65 -19.20 -4.69
CA GLY A 163 19.86 -18.99 -3.46
C GLY A 163 19.18 -17.60 -3.34
N CYS A 164 19.74 -16.58 -4.00
CA CYS A 164 19.36 -15.18 -3.83
C CYS A 164 18.50 -14.64 -4.99
N SER A 165 17.66 -15.47 -5.61
CA SER A 165 16.77 -15.06 -6.70
C SER A 165 15.30 -15.07 -6.30
N PHE A 166 14.51 -14.16 -6.85
CA PHE A 166 13.05 -14.10 -6.67
C PHE A 166 12.36 -13.85 -8.02
N ALA A 167 11.04 -14.09 -8.09
CA ALA A 167 10.28 -13.85 -9.31
C ALA A 167 9.01 -13.03 -9.11
N LEU A 168 8.67 -12.21 -10.10
CA LEU A 168 7.40 -11.50 -10.19
C LEU A 168 6.52 -12.14 -11.26
N LYS A 169 5.28 -12.47 -10.92
CA LYS A 169 4.27 -12.95 -11.87
C LYS A 169 3.60 -11.78 -12.57
N THR A 170 3.66 -11.78 -13.90
CA THR A 170 3.00 -10.80 -14.77
C THR A 170 2.15 -11.52 -15.82
N ALA A 171 1.32 -10.78 -16.56
CA ALA A 171 0.51 -11.34 -17.65
C ALA A 171 1.38 -11.93 -18.77
N GLN A 172 2.62 -11.45 -18.91
CA GLN A 172 3.59 -11.93 -19.89
C GLN A 172 4.48 -13.06 -19.37
N GLY A 173 4.18 -13.62 -18.19
CA GLY A 173 4.98 -14.64 -17.54
C GLY A 173 5.81 -14.12 -16.37
N LEU A 174 6.87 -14.87 -16.00
CA LEU A 174 7.72 -14.55 -14.86
C LEU A 174 8.84 -13.57 -15.22
N LEU A 175 9.04 -12.58 -14.35
CA LEU A 175 10.25 -11.75 -14.33
C LEU A 175 11.13 -12.24 -13.19
N ILE A 176 12.26 -12.88 -13.52
CA ILE A 176 13.21 -13.40 -12.54
C ILE A 176 14.29 -12.36 -12.28
N PHE A 177 14.56 -12.10 -11.01
CA PHE A 177 15.60 -11.19 -10.54
C PHE A 177 16.56 -11.89 -9.61
N GLU A 178 17.82 -11.54 -9.75
CA GLU A 178 18.91 -11.99 -8.90
C GLU A 178 19.36 -10.84 -8.01
N CYS A 179 19.56 -11.14 -6.73
CA CYS A 179 19.98 -10.21 -5.70
C CYS A 179 21.41 -10.52 -5.25
N GLU A 180 22.10 -9.48 -4.79
CA GLU A 180 23.48 -9.59 -4.28
C GLU A 180 23.61 -10.51 -3.07
N ASN A 181 22.57 -10.58 -2.25
CA ASN A 181 22.52 -11.43 -1.06
C ASN A 181 21.07 -11.69 -0.63
N GLN A 182 20.90 -12.61 0.33
CA GLN A 182 19.61 -13.03 0.84
C GLN A 182 18.84 -11.88 1.51
N ILE A 183 19.53 -10.96 2.19
CA ILE A 183 18.90 -9.79 2.84
C ILE A 183 18.29 -8.86 1.79
N CYS A 184 19.02 -8.59 0.70
CA CYS A 184 18.53 -7.81 -0.43
C CYS A 184 17.30 -8.48 -1.06
N LYS A 185 17.36 -9.81 -1.26
CA LYS A 185 16.23 -10.59 -1.75
C LYS A 185 14.99 -10.40 -0.87
N GLN A 186 15.11 -10.65 0.44
CA GLN A 186 13.96 -10.56 1.36
C GLN A 186 13.39 -9.15 1.41
N LYS A 187 14.23 -8.11 1.47
CA LYS A 187 13.78 -6.72 1.39
C LYS A 187 12.96 -6.43 0.13
N TRP A 188 13.26 -7.07 -1.00
CA TRP A 188 12.49 -6.93 -2.23
C TRP A 188 11.20 -7.74 -2.20
N VAL A 189 11.26 -9.00 -1.75
CA VAL A 189 10.09 -9.88 -1.64
C VAL A 189 9.05 -9.27 -0.70
N GLU A 190 9.42 -8.94 0.54
CA GLU A 190 8.55 -8.29 1.52
C GLU A 190 7.98 -6.97 0.98
N GLY A 191 8.84 -6.15 0.36
CA GLY A 191 8.42 -4.89 -0.22
C GLY A 191 7.32 -5.06 -1.28
N VAL A 192 7.42 -6.07 -2.13
CA VAL A 192 6.41 -6.35 -3.17
C VAL A 192 5.17 -7.02 -2.57
N GLN A 193 5.33 -7.94 -1.61
CA GLN A 193 4.21 -8.56 -0.89
C GLN A 193 3.35 -7.51 -0.18
N ASN A 194 3.98 -6.55 0.50
CA ASN A 194 3.29 -5.46 1.17
C ASN A 194 2.46 -4.61 0.20
N LEU A 195 2.95 -4.36 -1.02
CA LEU A 195 2.18 -3.63 -2.04
C LEU A 195 0.99 -4.43 -2.56
N LEU A 196 1.17 -5.74 -2.75
CA LEU A 196 0.09 -6.64 -3.18
C LEU A 196 -1.01 -6.74 -2.12
N GLN A 197 -0.63 -6.87 -0.83
CA GLN A 197 -1.59 -6.89 0.27
C GLN A 197 -2.37 -5.59 0.36
N GLN A 198 -1.71 -4.45 0.21
CA GLN A 198 -2.39 -3.15 0.24
C GLN A 198 -3.40 -2.99 -0.90
N VAL A 199 -3.09 -3.46 -2.11
CA VAL A 199 -4.07 -3.48 -3.21
C VAL A 199 -5.27 -4.35 -2.85
N TYR A 200 -5.03 -5.53 -2.27
CA TYR A 200 -6.10 -6.43 -1.85
C TYR A 200 -7.03 -5.77 -0.81
N GLU A 201 -6.47 -5.10 0.20
CA GLU A 201 -7.27 -4.37 1.20
C GLU A 201 -8.04 -3.19 0.59
N ILE A 202 -7.43 -2.45 -0.36
CA ILE A 202 -8.12 -1.36 -1.07
C ILE A 202 -9.34 -1.91 -1.83
N SER A 203 -9.20 -3.03 -2.55
CA SER A 203 -10.30 -3.67 -3.27
C SER A 203 -11.41 -4.16 -2.33
N ARG A 204 -11.05 -4.73 -1.18
CA ARG A 204 -12.02 -5.18 -0.18
C ARG A 204 -12.75 -4.02 0.51
N GLY A 205 -12.07 -2.89 0.72
CA GLY A 205 -12.66 -1.68 1.28
C GLY A 205 -13.66 -1.02 0.31
N THR A 206 -13.33 -0.96 -0.98
CA THR A 206 -14.26 -0.40 -1.99
C THR A 206 -15.52 -1.24 -2.15
N GLU A 207 -15.42 -2.57 -2.13
CA GLU A 207 -16.60 -3.45 -2.22
C GLU A 207 -17.54 -3.31 -1.02
N GLN A 208 -17.00 -3.08 0.18
CA GLN A 208 -17.82 -2.88 1.38
C GLN A 208 -18.53 -1.53 1.36
N VAL A 209 -17.86 -0.48 0.88
CA VAL A 209 -18.46 0.85 0.72
C VAL A 209 -19.53 0.82 -0.38
N GLU A 210 -19.25 0.23 -1.54
CA GLU A 210 -20.22 0.09 -2.63
C GLU A 210 -21.46 -0.70 -2.19
N LYS A 211 -21.28 -1.85 -1.53
CA LYS A 211 -22.41 -2.61 -0.95
C LYS A 211 -23.20 -1.76 0.04
N SER A 212 -22.52 -1.02 0.92
CA SER A 212 -23.20 -0.13 1.88
C SER A 212 -24.00 0.98 1.19
N PHE A 213 -23.49 1.55 0.10
CA PHE A 213 -24.21 2.53 -0.72
C PHE A 213 -25.39 1.91 -1.48
N GLU A 214 -25.27 0.68 -1.99
CA GLU A 214 -26.38 -0.05 -2.63
C GLU A 214 -27.50 -0.37 -1.63
N PHE A 215 -27.15 -0.78 -0.40
CA PHE A 215 -28.12 -0.99 0.68
C PHE A 215 -28.87 0.30 1.07
N LEU A 216 -28.18 1.46 1.08
CA LEU A 216 -28.83 2.75 1.36
C LEU A 216 -29.76 3.19 0.23
N ASN A 217 -29.41 2.94 -1.03
CA ASN A 217 -30.26 3.24 -2.20
C ASN A 217 -31.46 2.29 -2.37
N LEU A 218 -31.48 1.15 -1.68
CA LEU A 218 -32.65 0.27 -1.59
C LEU A 218 -33.65 0.76 -0.53
N GLY A 219 -33.17 1.41 0.54
CA GLY A 219 -34.04 1.99 1.59
C GLY A 219 -34.81 3.24 1.16
N GLU A 220 -34.34 3.99 0.15
CA GLU A 220 -35.04 5.18 -0.36
C GLU A 220 -36.20 4.87 -1.32
N ARG A 221 -36.28 3.64 -1.86
CA ARG A 221 -37.34 3.25 -2.80
C ARG A 221 -38.60 2.71 -2.13
N ASP A 222 -38.52 2.33 -0.85
CA ASP A 222 -39.66 1.79 -0.09
C ASP A 222 -40.46 2.88 0.66
N LEU A 223 -40.10 4.17 0.54
CA LEU A 223 -40.82 5.29 1.15
C LEU A 223 -41.68 6.13 0.19
N MET A 224 -41.84 5.69 -1.07
CA MET A 224 -42.67 6.39 -2.07
C MET A 224 -43.93 5.63 -2.51
N TYR A 225 -44.24 4.47 -1.90
CA TYR A 225 -45.49 3.73 -2.10
C TYR A 225 -45.95 3.02 -0.80
N GLY A 226 -46.13 3.78 0.27
CA GLY A 226 -46.73 3.32 1.53
C GLY A 226 -47.69 4.36 2.08
#